data_AF-A0AB39WSW8-F1
#
_entry.id   AF-A0AB39WSW8-F1
#
_cell.length_a   1.000
_cell.length_b   1.000
_cell.length_c   1.000
_cell.angle_alpha   90.00
_cell.angle_beta   90.00
_cell.angle_gamma   90.00
#
_symmetry.space_group_name_H-M   'P 1'
#
loop_
_entity.id
_entity.type
_entity.pdbx_description
1 polymer ?
#
loop_
_entity_poly.entity_id
_entity_poly.type
_entity_poly.pdbx_seq_one_letter_code
_entity_poly.pdbx_strand_id
1 'polypeptide(L)'
;MVTLEEVSQLLYGAGEEVVGWEGSQEDLISLAAKTFPGKAFCVVKQWILIDLTVTPVEREKLTSLGLFPMTLFAHEVVLDSKGRFQSGMWVRSNFGKSFTEGCMFETNSTVYLLLGSGLKKEASIGAAFSMKAG
;
A
#
# COMPACT_ATOMS: atom_id res chain seq x y z
N MET A 1 10.61 16.92 12.86
CA MET A 1 9.28 16.70 13.47
C MET A 1 8.29 16.68 12.32
N VAL A 2 7.40 15.69 12.25
CA VAL A 2 6.40 15.62 11.17
C VAL A 2 5.34 16.69 11.39
N THR A 3 5.01 17.45 10.35
CA THR A 3 3.99 18.50 10.42
C THR A 3 2.63 18.00 9.92
N LEU A 4 1.56 18.67 10.34
CA LEU A 4 0.21 18.39 9.81
C LEU A 4 0.12 18.66 8.31
N GLU A 5 0.87 19.66 7.82
CA GLU A 5 0.92 19.99 6.40
C GLU A 5 1.54 18.86 5.58
N GLU A 6 2.65 18.27 6.05
CA GLU A 6 3.28 17.12 5.39
C GLU A 6 2.31 15.93 5.29
N VAL A 7 1.58 15.62 6.36
CA VAL A 7 0.58 14.53 6.36
C VAL A 7 -0.61 14.87 5.47
N SER A 8 -1.07 16.13 5.48
CA SER A 8 -2.17 16.60 4.64
C SER A 8 -1.82 16.50 3.15
N GLN A 9 -0.61 16.91 2.76
CA GLN A 9 -0.14 16.77 1.37
C GLN A 9 -0.01 15.31 0.95
N LEU A 10 0.49 14.45 1.86
CA LEU A 10 0.58 13.01 1.61
C LEU A 10 -0.81 12.40 1.35
N LEU A 11 -1.83 12.76 2.13
CA LEU A 11 -3.16 12.15 1.99
C LEU A 11 -4.01 12.81 0.91
N TYR A 12 -4.04 14.14 0.85
CA TYR A 12 -5.00 14.91 0.05
C TYR A 12 -4.35 15.78 -1.04
N GLY A 13 -3.03 15.92 -1.02
CA GLY A 13 -2.30 16.64 -2.06
C GLY A 13 -2.31 15.92 -3.41
N ALA A 14 -1.77 16.57 -4.43
CA ALA A 14 -1.54 15.94 -5.73
C ALA A 14 -0.52 14.79 -5.65
N GLY A 15 -0.61 13.85 -6.58
CA GLY A 15 0.33 12.75 -6.77
C GLY A 15 0.35 12.32 -8.24
N GLU A 16 1.30 11.46 -8.59
CA GLU A 16 1.33 10.84 -9.92
C GLU A 16 0.20 9.80 -9.99
N GLU A 17 -0.64 9.85 -11.02
CA GLU A 17 -1.69 8.84 -11.20
C GLU A 17 -1.07 7.49 -11.56
N VAL A 18 -1.50 6.43 -10.88
CA VAL A 18 -1.10 5.06 -11.17
C VAL A 18 -2.34 4.24 -11.45
N VAL A 19 -2.36 3.63 -12.64
CA VAL A 19 -3.43 2.71 -13.04
C VAL A 19 -3.31 1.44 -12.20
N GLY A 20 -4.39 1.12 -11.47
CA GLY A 20 -4.52 -0.14 -10.73
C GLY A 20 -5.30 -1.17 -11.54
N TRP A 21 -6.10 -1.99 -10.86
CA TRP A 21 -6.98 -2.94 -11.51
C TRP A 21 -8.31 -2.31 -11.92
N GLU A 22 -8.59 -2.25 -13.22
CA GLU A 22 -9.84 -1.70 -13.76
C GLU A 22 -10.94 -2.77 -13.98
N GLY A 23 -10.62 -4.04 -13.79
CA GLY A 23 -11.57 -5.15 -13.95
C GLY A 23 -12.42 -5.42 -12.71
N SER A 24 -13.08 -6.58 -12.68
CA SER A 24 -13.90 -7.00 -11.54
C SER A 24 -13.06 -7.32 -10.30
N GLN A 25 -13.66 -7.20 -9.11
CA GLN A 25 -13.01 -7.60 -7.86
C GLN A 25 -12.71 -9.10 -7.85
N GLU A 26 -13.61 -9.92 -8.38
CA GLU A 26 -13.51 -11.38 -8.42
C GLU A 26 -12.32 -11.83 -9.27
N ASP A 27 -12.08 -11.18 -10.41
CA ASP A 27 -10.93 -11.47 -11.27
C ASP A 27 -9.62 -11.09 -10.58
N LEU A 28 -9.60 -9.95 -9.89
CA LEU A 28 -8.42 -9.50 -9.13
C LEU A 28 -8.08 -10.47 -7.99
N ILE A 29 -9.09 -10.94 -7.24
CA ILE A 29 -8.91 -11.94 -6.19
C ILE A 29 -8.43 -13.26 -6.79
N SER A 30 -8.99 -13.68 -7.92
CA SER A 30 -8.59 -14.90 -8.62
C SER A 30 -7.16 -14.83 -9.14
N LEU A 31 -6.73 -13.67 -9.64
CA LEU A 31 -5.34 -13.41 -10.03
C LEU A 31 -4.42 -13.48 -8.82
N ALA A 32 -4.76 -12.81 -7.72
CA ALA A 32 -3.98 -12.83 -6.49
C ALA A 32 -3.83 -14.24 -5.91
N ALA A 33 -4.88 -15.06 -5.97
CA ALA A 33 -4.84 -16.46 -5.51
C ALA A 33 -3.88 -17.33 -6.33
N LYS A 34 -3.71 -17.03 -7.64
CA LYS A 34 -2.73 -17.71 -8.51
C LYS A 34 -1.31 -17.22 -8.24
N THR A 35 -1.12 -15.90 -8.07
CA THR A 35 0.20 -15.29 -7.88
C THR A 35 0.76 -15.51 -6.48
N PHE A 36 -0.10 -15.52 -5.45
CA PHE A 36 0.28 -15.66 -4.04
C PHE A 36 -0.56 -16.74 -3.33
N PRO A 37 -0.40 -18.04 -3.69
CA PRO A 37 -1.24 -19.11 -3.16
C PRO A 37 -1.24 -19.17 -1.62
N GLY A 38 -2.43 -19.16 -1.03
CA GLY A 38 -2.63 -19.25 0.42
C GLY A 38 -2.26 -18.00 1.24
N LYS A 39 -1.78 -16.93 0.59
CA LYS A 39 -1.47 -15.68 1.27
C LYS A 39 -2.74 -14.86 1.53
N ALA A 40 -2.78 -14.15 2.66
CA ALA A 40 -3.88 -13.24 2.93
C ALA A 40 -3.88 -12.08 1.93
N PHE A 41 -5.06 -11.64 1.53
CA PHE A 41 -5.23 -10.45 0.70
C PHE A 41 -6.15 -9.41 1.36
N CYS A 42 -6.01 -8.15 0.93
CA CYS A 42 -6.89 -7.04 1.28
C CYS A 42 -7.17 -6.22 0.02
N VAL A 43 -8.42 -6.20 -0.45
CA VAL A 43 -8.86 -5.37 -1.57
C VAL A 43 -9.07 -3.96 -1.07
N VAL A 44 -8.46 -2.99 -1.74
CA VAL A 44 -8.50 -1.59 -1.34
C VAL A 44 -8.81 -0.68 -2.52
N LYS A 45 -9.42 0.47 -2.23
CA LYS A 45 -9.70 1.57 -3.17
C LYS A 45 -9.09 2.86 -2.65
N GLN A 46 -9.00 3.86 -3.54
CA GLN A 46 -8.48 5.19 -3.21
C GLN A 46 -7.12 5.06 -2.51
N TRP A 47 -6.23 4.33 -3.18
CA TRP A 47 -4.96 3.92 -2.63
C TRP A 47 -3.83 4.84 -3.08
N ILE A 48 -2.79 4.91 -2.25
CA ILE A 48 -1.60 5.72 -2.43
C ILE A 48 -0.38 4.83 -2.20
N LEU A 49 0.43 4.64 -3.24
CA LEU A 49 1.78 4.10 -3.13
C LEU A 49 2.69 5.22 -2.64
N ILE A 50 3.34 5.00 -1.50
CA ILE A 50 4.17 6.00 -0.83
C ILE A 50 5.62 5.55 -0.96
N ASP A 51 6.36 6.16 -1.89
CA ASP A 51 7.80 5.98 -2.05
C ASP A 51 8.52 6.72 -0.90
N LEU A 52 9.31 5.99 -0.14
CA LEU A 52 9.90 6.51 1.09
C LEU A 52 11.27 7.09 0.80
N THR A 53 11.42 8.37 1.12
CA THR A 53 12.73 9.03 1.10
C THR A 53 13.59 8.43 2.21
N VAL A 54 14.55 7.59 1.82
CA VAL A 54 15.46 6.88 2.73
C VAL A 54 16.92 7.12 2.36
N THR A 55 17.79 7.10 3.36
CA THR A 55 19.24 7.13 3.16
C THR A 55 19.75 5.84 2.51
N PRO A 56 20.96 5.84 1.91
CA PRO A 56 21.56 4.61 1.35
C PRO A 56 21.67 3.47 2.35
N VAL A 57 22.01 3.78 3.61
CA VAL A 57 22.14 2.79 4.70
C VAL A 57 20.79 2.15 5.04
N GLU A 58 19.72 2.96 5.12
CA GLU A 58 18.36 2.45 5.35
C GLU A 58 17.86 1.61 4.17
N ARG A 59 18.15 2.04 2.94
CA ARG A 59 17.82 1.29 1.72
C ARG A 59 18.52 -0.07 1.72
N GLU A 60 19.82 -0.11 2.04
CA GLU A 60 20.58 -1.35 2.12
C GLU A 60 20.00 -2.29 3.20
N LYS A 61 19.67 -1.75 4.37
CA LYS A 61 19.02 -2.50 5.45
C LYS A 61 17.69 -3.10 4.99
N LEU A 62 16.81 -2.33 4.36
CA LEU A 62 15.54 -2.83 3.83
C LEU A 62 15.76 -3.91 2.77
N THR A 63 16.68 -3.67 1.84
CA THR A 63 17.02 -4.61 0.77
C THR A 63 17.53 -5.94 1.33
N SER A 64 18.39 -5.90 2.37
CA SER A 64 18.89 -7.11 3.06
C SER A 64 17.78 -7.95 3.71
N LEU A 65 16.64 -7.33 4.01
CA LEU A 65 15.44 -7.99 4.54
C LEU A 65 14.45 -8.43 3.44
N GLY A 66 14.79 -8.24 2.17
CA GLY A 66 13.89 -8.49 1.03
C GLY A 66 12.72 -7.51 0.97
N LEU A 67 12.92 -6.29 1.46
CA LEU A 67 11.95 -5.19 1.46
C LEU A 67 12.44 -4.05 0.57
N PHE A 68 11.50 -3.24 0.08
CA PHE A 68 11.81 -2.00 -0.61
C PHE A 68 11.19 -0.80 0.13
N PRO A 69 11.75 0.41 -0.02
CA PRO A 69 11.34 1.60 0.72
C PRO A 69 10.03 2.16 0.15
N MET A 70 8.95 1.38 0.20
CA MET A 70 7.62 1.83 -0.16
C MET A 70 6.62 1.27 0.84
N THR A 71 5.56 2.01 1.09
CA THR A 71 4.40 1.55 1.83
C THR A 71 3.12 1.92 1.09
N LEU A 72 2.01 1.31 1.47
CA LEU A 72 0.70 1.58 0.91
C LEU A 72 -0.17 2.25 1.98
N PHE A 73 -0.89 3.28 1.56
CA PHE A 73 -2.05 3.78 2.28
C PHE A 73 -3.29 3.59 1.40
N ALA A 74 -4.42 3.25 1.98
CA ALA A 74 -5.70 3.27 1.28
C ALA A 74 -6.78 3.88 2.16
N HIS A 75 -7.56 4.78 1.57
CA HIS A 75 -8.69 5.39 2.27
C HIS A 75 -9.82 4.39 2.52
N GLU A 76 -9.90 3.33 1.71
CA GLU A 76 -11.00 2.37 1.77
C GLU A 76 -10.50 0.93 1.61
N VAL A 77 -10.80 0.09 2.60
CA VAL A 77 -10.81 -1.36 2.52
C VAL A 77 -12.17 -1.78 1.98
N VAL A 78 -12.16 -2.57 0.91
CA VAL A 78 -13.37 -3.18 0.34
C VAL A 78 -13.59 -4.57 0.94
N LEU A 79 -12.52 -5.36 1.06
CA LEU A 79 -12.57 -6.72 1.58
C LEU A 79 -11.21 -7.13 2.15
N ASP A 80 -11.18 -7.55 3.42
CA ASP A 80 -10.01 -8.21 4.02
C ASP A 80 -10.28 -9.70 4.22
N SER A 81 -9.48 -10.55 3.58
CA SER A 81 -9.62 -12.02 3.64
C SER A 81 -9.51 -12.61 5.05
N LYS A 82 -8.91 -11.88 6.00
CA LYS A 82 -8.76 -12.28 7.39
C LYS A 82 -9.71 -11.57 8.35
N GLY A 83 -10.61 -10.72 7.85
CA GLY A 83 -11.57 -9.96 8.66
C GLY A 83 -10.93 -9.01 9.68
N ARG A 84 -9.69 -8.57 9.44
CA ARG A 84 -8.96 -7.65 10.34
C ARG A 84 -9.46 -6.22 10.23
N PHE A 85 -10.01 -5.86 9.07
CA PHE A 85 -10.56 -4.55 8.76
C PHE A 85 -11.97 -4.72 8.22
N GLN A 86 -12.88 -3.87 8.68
CA GLN A 86 -14.24 -3.80 8.15
C GLN A 86 -14.24 -3.01 6.84
N SER A 87 -15.23 -3.27 5.98
CA SER A 87 -15.45 -2.48 4.76
C SER A 87 -15.61 -1.00 5.11
N GLY A 88 -14.97 -0.11 4.33
CA GLY A 88 -14.99 1.33 4.54
C GLY A 88 -13.93 1.86 5.53
N MET A 89 -13.20 0.99 6.23
CA MET A 89 -12.05 1.42 7.04
C MET A 89 -10.88 1.80 6.15
N TRP A 90 -10.01 2.68 6.62
CA TRP A 90 -8.72 2.93 5.98
C TRP A 90 -7.67 1.92 6.46
N VAL A 91 -6.58 1.77 5.69
CA VAL A 91 -5.44 0.94 6.10
C VAL A 91 -4.13 1.56 5.65
N ARG A 92 -3.09 1.41 6.48
CA ARG A 92 -1.70 1.61 6.07
C ARG A 92 -0.92 0.32 6.25
N SER A 93 -0.20 -0.09 5.21
CA SER A 93 0.66 -1.25 5.27
C SER A 93 1.94 -0.97 6.06
N ASN A 94 2.77 -2.00 6.18
CA ASN A 94 4.19 -1.87 6.47
C ASN A 94 4.97 -1.75 5.14
N PHE A 95 6.31 -1.80 5.19
CA PHE A 95 7.16 -1.85 4.00
C PHE A 95 6.76 -2.97 3.03
N GLY A 96 6.80 -2.67 1.74
CA GLY A 96 6.56 -3.60 0.67
C GLY A 96 7.71 -4.60 0.48
N LYS A 97 7.37 -5.78 -0.03
CA LYS A 97 8.28 -6.81 -0.52
C LYS A 97 8.37 -6.80 -2.04
N SER A 98 7.21 -6.74 -2.70
CA SER A 98 7.12 -6.65 -4.15
C SER A 98 5.91 -5.82 -4.56
N PHE A 99 5.94 -5.32 -5.80
CA PHE A 99 4.80 -4.73 -6.47
C PHE A 99 4.67 -5.41 -7.84
N THR A 100 3.58 -6.15 -8.04
CA THR A 100 3.44 -7.14 -9.12
C THR A 100 2.21 -6.81 -9.96
N GLU A 101 2.32 -6.98 -11.29
CA GLU A 101 1.24 -6.72 -12.27
C GLU A 101 0.60 -5.31 -12.20
N GLY A 102 1.28 -4.34 -11.58
CA GLY A 102 0.74 -2.97 -11.40
C GLY A 102 -0.46 -2.87 -10.44
N CYS A 103 -0.93 -3.97 -9.86
CA CYS A 103 -2.16 -3.99 -9.05
C CYS A 103 -2.05 -4.79 -7.74
N MET A 104 -0.88 -5.37 -7.45
CA MET A 104 -0.66 -6.19 -6.25
C MET A 104 0.55 -5.69 -5.46
N PHE A 105 0.29 -5.07 -4.30
CA PHE A 105 1.33 -4.61 -3.38
C PHE A 105 1.53 -5.63 -2.26
N GLU A 106 2.64 -6.36 -2.29
CA GLU A 106 2.92 -7.43 -1.34
C GLU A 106 3.65 -6.89 -0.10
N THR A 107 3.22 -7.32 1.08
CA THR A 107 3.98 -7.22 2.33
C THR A 107 4.34 -8.62 2.85
N ASN A 108 5.01 -8.71 4.00
CA ASN A 108 5.32 -10.02 4.62
C ASN A 108 4.09 -10.93 4.78
N SER A 109 2.96 -10.40 5.24
CA SER A 109 1.80 -11.22 5.63
C SER A 109 0.57 -11.07 4.73
N THR A 110 0.51 -10.00 3.93
CA THR A 110 -0.69 -9.61 3.18
C THR A 110 -0.33 -9.07 1.80
N VAL A 111 -1.11 -9.39 0.79
CA VAL A 111 -1.07 -8.72 -0.51
C VAL A 111 -2.25 -7.77 -0.61
N TYR A 112 -1.97 -6.49 -0.85
CA TYR A 112 -3.00 -5.50 -1.06
C TYR A 112 -3.34 -5.45 -2.54
N LEU A 113 -4.62 -5.59 -2.86
CA LEU A 113 -5.14 -5.64 -4.22
C LEU A 113 -5.73 -4.28 -4.54
N LEU A 114 -5.10 -3.60 -5.51
CA LEU A 114 -5.32 -2.20 -5.82
C LEU A 114 -6.47 -2.07 -6.83
N LEU A 115 -7.69 -1.84 -6.35
CA LEU A 115 -8.88 -1.73 -7.18
C LEU A 115 -9.11 -0.27 -7.62
N GLY A 116 -9.22 -0.07 -8.94
CA GLY A 116 -9.24 1.25 -9.58
C GLY A 116 -7.88 1.94 -9.55
N SER A 117 -7.80 3.12 -10.19
CA SER A 117 -6.62 3.98 -10.15
C SER A 117 -6.36 4.53 -8.75
N GLY A 118 -5.09 4.84 -8.50
CA GLY A 118 -4.62 5.46 -7.27
C GLY A 118 -3.52 6.47 -7.56
N LEU A 119 -2.79 6.83 -6.52
CA LEU A 119 -1.70 7.81 -6.61
C LEU A 119 -0.37 7.20 -6.20
N LYS A 120 0.72 7.74 -6.73
CA LYS A 120 2.06 7.58 -6.20
C LYS A 120 2.56 8.92 -5.67
N LYS A 121 3.14 8.90 -4.46
CA LYS A 121 3.67 10.07 -3.77
C LYS A 121 4.96 9.74 -3.07
N GLU A 122 5.78 10.76 -2.82
CA GLU A 122 6.98 10.63 -2.00
C GLU A 122 6.73 11.17 -0.59
N ALA A 123 7.29 10.52 0.42
CA ALA A 123 7.27 11.02 1.79
C ALA A 123 8.42 10.48 2.63
N SER A 124 8.75 11.18 3.73
CA SER A 124 9.65 10.63 4.74
C SER A 124 9.00 9.43 5.47
N ILE A 125 9.84 8.53 6.01
CA ILE A 125 9.36 7.45 6.90
C ILE A 125 8.52 8.04 8.04
N GLY A 126 8.95 9.15 8.63
CA GLY A 126 8.22 9.82 9.70
C GLY A 126 6.79 10.18 9.29
N ALA A 127 6.61 10.82 8.14
CA ALA A 127 5.29 11.23 7.66
C ALA A 127 4.41 10.04 7.29
N ALA A 128 4.96 9.04 6.59
CA ALA A 128 4.21 7.85 6.21
C ALA A 128 3.79 6.99 7.42
N PHE A 129 4.61 6.97 8.49
CA PHE A 129 4.35 6.14 9.66
C PHE A 129 3.76 6.89 10.88
N SER A 130 3.56 8.21 10.78
CA SER A 130 2.91 9.02 11.84
C SER A 130 1.42 8.68 12.00
N MET A 131 0.79 8.21 10.92
CA MET A 131 -0.57 7.71 10.94
C MET A 131 -0.64 6.41 11.75
N LYS A 132 -1.44 6.43 12.83
CA LYS A 132 -1.76 5.24 13.61
C LYS A 132 -3.19 4.83 13.29
N ALA A 133 -3.37 3.61 12.79
CA ALA A 133 -4.68 2.98 12.84
C ALA A 133 -4.99 2.76 14.33
N GLY A 134 -6.14 3.26 14.77
CA GLY A 134 -6.61 3.12 16.16
C GLY A 134 -6.88 1.67 16.52
#